data_AF-M0IJ65-F1
#
_entry.id   AF-M0IJ65-F1
#
_cell.length_a   1.000
_cell.length_b   1.000
_cell.length_c   1.000
_cell.angle_alpha   90.00
_cell.angle_beta   90.00
_cell.angle_gamma   90.00
#
_symmetry.space_group_name_H-M   'P 1'
#
loop_
_entity.id
_entity.type
_entity.pdbx_description
1 polymer ?
#
loop_
_entity_poly.entity_id
_entity_poly.type
_entity_poly.pdbx_seq_one_letter_code
_entity_poly.pdbx_strand_id
1 'polypeptide(L)'
;MRRRLYTLTTRDSVTLSLGRDSQRNTAALATLSQGTSVSKSVSLEPGEIPFEFFLAGERAGRLAASFSELLNSDEYSAIPFYGVDGQTAFDGYYVPKRGSSRPLDAQVSGQVHRVNATLSEAGTRRTHLKAVTMEVSDANNDHGNNLTSEIAIPSAADTSLTRWLSDDGMTTVATPTTTRTTQFGAVDIYNTAAAPTATSTLIYGLPYTETGKTDCRVWDDRGVSKLDANDNVQWQRVFATAHEFVGRIVVENGLVRLTMDDRTQTLTAETWDDVNQTWSNVSLGTSDWVLVDVDLVHLGPVAVEAQLLFEDPTGGQHAQDMRLTRGSTAVLFENPMNETDATPVGLQDLLEPVASTSAQSANESLDLVDRKVVRK
;
A
#
# COMPACT_ATOMS: atom_id res chain seq x y z
N MET A 1 -11.15 22.83 -7.58
CA MET A 1 -9.75 22.40 -7.81
C MET A 1 -9.63 20.97 -7.34
N ARG A 2 -9.19 20.03 -8.19
CA ARG A 2 -9.13 18.62 -7.83
C ARG A 2 -7.93 18.38 -6.91
N ARG A 3 -8.14 17.59 -5.85
CA ARG A 3 -7.09 17.18 -4.92
C ARG A 3 -7.10 15.67 -4.79
N ARG A 4 -5.93 15.12 -4.52
CA ARG A 4 -5.75 13.68 -4.33
C ARG A 4 -5.20 13.40 -2.93
N LEU A 5 -5.78 12.41 -2.28
CA LEU A 5 -5.28 11.86 -1.03
C LEU A 5 -4.72 10.47 -1.36
N TYR A 6 -3.39 10.33 -1.32
CA TYR A 6 -2.69 9.10 -1.69
C TYR A 6 -3.10 8.59 -3.11
N THR A 7 -3.38 7.29 -3.28
CA THR A 7 -3.81 6.68 -4.54
C THR A 7 -5.31 6.78 -4.81
N LEU A 8 -6.09 7.14 -3.80
CA LEU A 8 -7.54 7.24 -3.91
C LEU A 8 -7.91 8.56 -4.59
N THR A 9 -8.52 8.44 -5.77
CA THR A 9 -9.05 9.58 -6.51
C THR A 9 -10.47 9.86 -6.09
N THR A 10 -10.73 11.10 -5.70
CA THR A 10 -12.08 11.63 -5.56
C THR A 10 -12.59 12.00 -6.95
N ARG A 11 -13.85 11.65 -7.29
CA ARG A 11 -14.47 12.09 -8.55
C ARG A 11 -14.61 13.61 -8.60
N ASP A 12 -14.75 14.15 -9.80
CA ASP A 12 -14.78 15.60 -10.10
C ASP A 12 -15.86 16.43 -9.38
N SER A 13 -16.84 15.78 -8.78
CA SER A 13 -17.94 16.41 -8.04
C SER A 13 -17.73 16.48 -6.53
N VAL A 14 -16.51 16.24 -6.06
CA VAL A 14 -16.21 16.29 -4.63
C VAL A 14 -15.99 17.72 -4.16
N THR A 15 -17.02 18.28 -3.52
CA THR A 15 -16.95 19.56 -2.81
C THR A 15 -16.19 19.36 -1.50
N LEU A 16 -14.96 19.87 -1.44
CA LEU A 16 -14.20 19.99 -0.20
C LEU A 16 -14.75 21.17 0.62
N SER A 17 -15.32 20.90 1.79
CA SER A 17 -15.73 21.96 2.72
C SER A 17 -14.88 21.93 3.99
N LEU A 18 -14.14 23.01 4.25
CA LEU A 18 -13.35 23.14 5.47
C LEU A 18 -14.22 23.72 6.60
N GLY A 19 -14.68 22.86 7.51
CA GLY A 19 -15.05 23.13 8.91
C GLY A 19 -16.16 24.14 9.28
N ARG A 20 -16.34 25.25 8.56
CA ARG A 20 -17.38 26.27 8.85
C ARG A 20 -18.25 26.63 7.64
N ASP A 21 -17.85 26.22 6.44
CA ASP A 21 -18.60 26.49 5.22
C ASP A 21 -19.83 25.58 5.05
N SER A 22 -19.93 24.46 5.80
CA SER A 22 -21.01 23.48 5.66
C SER A 22 -22.39 24.05 6.02
N GLN A 23 -22.49 24.88 7.07
CA GLN A 23 -23.77 25.50 7.46
C GLN A 23 -24.15 26.72 6.61
N ARG A 24 -23.16 27.41 6.02
CA ARG A 24 -23.43 28.56 5.13
C ARG A 24 -23.64 28.14 3.69
N ASN A 25 -23.00 27.09 3.17
CA ASN A 25 -23.12 26.70 1.76
C ASN A 25 -24.44 25.98 1.45
N THR A 26 -25.06 25.27 2.39
CA THR A 26 -26.43 24.76 2.21
C THR A 26 -27.46 25.89 2.16
N ALA A 27 -27.21 27.01 2.84
CA ALA A 27 -28.04 28.21 2.76
C ALA A 27 -27.66 29.14 1.58
N ALA A 28 -26.39 29.20 1.18
CA ALA A 28 -25.87 30.12 0.15
C ALA A 28 -26.00 29.57 -1.28
N LEU A 29 -26.26 28.27 -1.47
CA LEU A 29 -26.71 27.72 -2.75
C LEU A 29 -28.09 28.26 -3.18
N ALA A 30 -28.80 28.97 -2.30
CA ALA A 30 -30.02 29.71 -2.63
C ALA A 30 -29.79 31.21 -2.94
N THR A 31 -28.62 31.81 -2.65
CA THR A 31 -28.43 33.27 -2.76
C THR A 31 -26.95 33.71 -2.84
N LEU A 32 -26.49 34.02 -4.06
CA LEU A 32 -25.49 35.03 -4.48
C LEU A 32 -24.08 35.13 -3.84
N SER A 33 -23.07 35.02 -4.74
CA SER A 33 -21.92 35.92 -4.99
C SER A 33 -21.01 36.44 -3.85
N GLN A 34 -19.71 36.14 -4.03
CA GLN A 34 -18.49 36.85 -3.56
C GLN A 34 -18.00 36.67 -2.11
N GLY A 35 -16.76 36.13 -2.00
CA GLY A 35 -15.84 36.35 -0.88
C GLY A 35 -15.38 35.08 -0.15
N THR A 36 -14.33 34.41 -0.63
CA THR A 36 -13.64 33.35 0.13
C THR A 36 -12.62 33.95 1.10
N SER A 37 -12.96 33.99 2.39
CA SER A 37 -12.02 34.21 3.49
C SER A 37 -11.66 32.85 4.10
N VAL A 38 -10.37 32.54 4.16
CA VAL A 38 -9.86 31.28 4.73
C VAL A 38 -9.58 31.50 6.22
N SER A 39 -10.39 30.93 7.11
CA SER A 39 -10.11 30.92 8.55
C SER A 39 -9.75 29.51 9.03
N LYS A 40 -8.61 29.36 9.71
CA LYS A 40 -8.30 28.16 10.49
C LYS A 40 -9.34 28.01 11.61
N SER A 41 -9.91 26.81 11.77
CA SER A 41 -10.84 26.53 12.87
C SER A 41 -10.12 26.71 14.20
N VAL A 42 -10.75 27.44 15.13
CA VAL A 42 -10.20 27.77 16.47
C VAL A 42 -10.25 26.57 17.43
N SER A 43 -10.88 25.45 17.05
CA SER A 43 -11.12 24.29 17.92
C SER A 43 -10.28 23.06 17.59
N LEU A 44 -9.24 23.21 16.78
CA LEU A 44 -8.30 22.16 16.42
C LEU A 44 -6.92 22.49 16.98
N GLU A 45 -6.10 21.47 17.23
CA GLU A 45 -4.72 21.71 17.61
C GLU A 45 -3.97 22.46 16.48
N PRO A 46 -3.02 23.36 16.79
CA PRO A 46 -2.26 24.05 15.76
C PRO A 46 -1.59 23.05 14.80
N GLY A 47 -1.96 23.10 13.51
CA GLY A 47 -1.41 22.20 12.48
C GLY A 47 -2.36 21.10 12.02
N GLU A 48 -3.54 20.97 12.64
CA GLU A 48 -4.58 20.07 12.16
C GLU A 48 -5.49 20.73 11.12
N ILE A 49 -5.91 19.92 10.15
CA ILE A 49 -6.81 20.30 9.07
C ILE A 49 -8.02 19.36 9.08
N PRO A 50 -9.24 19.88 9.27
CA PRO A 50 -10.43 19.07 9.09
C PRO A 50 -10.63 18.86 7.59
N PHE A 51 -10.80 17.61 7.19
CA PHE A 51 -10.99 17.22 5.81
C PHE A 51 -12.36 16.56 5.68
N GLU A 52 -13.22 17.12 4.84
CA GLU A 52 -14.55 16.58 4.57
C GLU A 52 -14.79 16.56 3.07
N PHE A 53 -15.35 15.45 2.61
CA PHE A 53 -15.69 15.29 1.22
C PHE A 53 -16.85 14.30 1.01
N PHE A 54 -17.54 14.46 -0.12
CA PHE A 54 -18.70 13.64 -0.48
C PHE A 54 -18.36 12.74 -1.67
N LEU A 55 -18.63 11.45 -1.53
CA LEU A 55 -18.56 10.47 -2.61
C LEU A 55 -19.97 10.21 -3.10
N ALA A 56 -20.17 10.25 -4.42
CA ALA A 56 -21.47 10.00 -5.02
C ALA A 56 -21.41 8.95 -6.15
N GLY A 57 -22.51 8.22 -6.30
CA GLY A 57 -22.73 7.21 -7.32
C GLY A 57 -22.74 5.77 -6.79
N GLU A 58 -22.95 4.83 -7.70
CA GLU A 58 -23.15 3.40 -7.41
C GLU A 58 -22.00 2.74 -6.61
N ARG A 59 -20.79 3.29 -6.68
CA ARG A 59 -19.59 2.78 -5.99
C ARG A 59 -19.17 3.60 -4.78
N ALA A 60 -19.96 4.60 -4.40
CA ALA A 60 -19.61 5.54 -3.33
C ALA A 60 -19.36 4.80 -2.00
N GLY A 61 -20.19 3.82 -1.65
CA GLY A 61 -20.01 3.04 -0.43
C GLY A 61 -18.70 2.26 -0.38
N ARG A 62 -18.28 1.64 -1.48
CA ARG A 62 -17.02 0.88 -1.55
C ARG A 62 -15.81 1.80 -1.43
N LEU A 63 -15.81 2.90 -2.18
CA LEU A 63 -14.74 3.89 -2.08
C LEU A 63 -14.68 4.49 -0.67
N ALA A 64 -15.83 4.77 -0.06
CA ALA A 64 -15.92 5.29 1.30
C ALA A 64 -15.36 4.31 2.34
N ALA A 65 -15.57 2.99 2.14
CA ALA A 65 -14.96 1.95 2.97
C ALA A 65 -13.43 1.95 2.82
N SER A 66 -12.90 1.92 1.58
CA SER A 66 -11.44 2.00 1.35
C SER A 66 -10.81 3.27 1.93
N PHE A 67 -11.49 4.42 1.87
CA PHE A 67 -11.03 5.63 2.54
C PHE A 67 -11.05 5.49 4.06
N SER A 68 -12.10 4.89 4.62
CA SER A 68 -12.19 4.66 6.06
C SER A 68 -11.09 3.73 6.56
N GLU A 69 -10.75 2.68 5.80
CA GLU A 69 -9.63 1.80 6.11
C GLU A 69 -8.30 2.54 6.04
N LEU A 70 -8.03 3.26 4.94
CA LEU A 70 -6.79 4.05 4.78
C LEU A 70 -6.59 5.06 5.91
N LEU A 71 -7.65 5.77 6.30
CA LEU A 71 -7.59 6.82 7.32
C LEU A 71 -7.47 6.29 8.76
N ASN A 72 -7.65 5.00 8.97
CA ASN A 72 -7.50 4.35 10.26
C ASN A 72 -6.43 3.25 10.21
N SER A 73 -5.56 3.25 9.19
CA SER A 73 -4.45 2.31 9.05
C SER A 73 -3.21 2.89 9.70
N ASP A 74 -2.63 2.15 10.65
CA ASP A 74 -1.39 2.56 11.33
C ASP A 74 -0.15 2.41 10.42
N GLU A 75 -0.24 1.56 9.40
CA GLU A 75 0.84 1.27 8.45
C GLU A 75 1.09 2.39 7.43
N TYR A 76 0.15 3.34 7.34
CA TYR A 76 0.24 4.50 6.47
C TYR A 76 0.53 5.76 7.29
N SER A 77 1.73 5.81 7.89
CA SER A 77 2.15 6.86 8.81
C SER A 77 2.02 8.28 8.23
N ALA A 78 2.39 8.47 6.96
CA ALA A 78 2.31 9.78 6.31
C ALA A 78 1.96 9.69 4.82
N ILE A 79 0.72 10.11 4.52
CA ILE A 79 0.13 10.08 3.18
C ILE A 79 0.22 11.45 2.50
N PRO A 80 0.48 11.50 1.18
CA PRO A 80 0.50 12.76 0.45
C PRO A 80 -0.92 13.29 0.23
N PHE A 81 -1.08 14.59 0.43
CA PHE A 81 -2.27 15.34 0.04
C PHE A 81 -1.82 16.52 -0.82
N TYR A 82 -2.29 16.59 -2.06
CA TYR A 82 -1.80 17.58 -3.03
C TYR A 82 -2.83 17.92 -4.11
N GLY A 83 -2.66 19.08 -4.74
CA GLY A 83 -3.44 19.50 -5.91
C GLY A 83 -3.06 18.74 -7.18
N VAL A 84 -4.06 18.26 -7.92
CA VAL A 84 -3.85 17.53 -9.19
C VAL A 84 -3.53 18.49 -10.35
N ASP A 85 -4.15 19.68 -10.35
CA ASP A 85 -4.07 20.65 -11.45
C ASP A 85 -3.08 21.80 -11.18
N GLY A 86 -2.24 21.67 -10.15
CA GLY A 86 -1.28 22.69 -9.75
C GLY A 86 -0.94 22.65 -8.27
N GLN A 87 0.14 23.35 -7.90
CA GLN A 87 0.57 23.44 -6.51
C GLN A 87 -0.44 24.20 -5.65
N THR A 88 -0.65 23.71 -4.44
CA THR A 88 -1.51 24.36 -3.45
C THR A 88 -0.75 24.64 -2.16
N ALA A 89 -1.26 25.59 -1.36
CA ALA A 89 -0.72 25.88 -0.03
C ALA A 89 -0.85 24.72 0.97
N PHE A 90 -1.55 23.64 0.59
CA PHE A 90 -1.79 22.45 1.41
C PHE A 90 -1.10 21.21 0.84
N ASP A 91 -0.17 21.39 -0.09
CA ASP A 91 0.60 20.27 -0.64
C ASP A 91 1.61 19.80 0.40
N GLY A 92 1.40 18.58 0.90
CA GLY A 92 2.14 18.09 2.06
C GLY A 92 1.98 16.60 2.27
N TYR A 93 2.69 16.11 3.28
CA TYR A 93 2.48 14.82 3.90
C TYR A 93 1.67 15.02 5.17
N TYR A 94 0.69 14.16 5.37
CA TYR A 94 -0.26 14.26 6.47
C TYR A 94 -0.41 12.92 7.16
N VAL A 95 -0.50 12.95 8.48
CA VAL A 95 -0.86 11.80 9.31
C VAL A 95 -2.37 11.84 9.57
N PRO A 96 -3.13 10.81 9.18
CA PRO A 96 -4.52 10.73 9.56
C PRO A 96 -4.63 10.47 11.07
N LYS A 97 -5.36 11.31 11.79
CA LYS A 97 -5.60 11.11 13.24
C LYS A 97 -6.84 10.28 13.51
N ARG A 98 -7.87 10.47 12.68
CA ARG A 98 -9.13 9.73 12.74
C ARG A 98 -9.90 9.93 11.45
N GLY A 99 -10.41 8.85 10.87
CA GLY A 99 -11.31 8.87 9.73
C GLY A 99 -12.66 8.25 10.05
N SER A 100 -13.73 8.77 9.45
CA SER A 100 -15.03 8.11 9.46
C SER A 100 -15.73 8.32 8.12
N SER A 101 -16.46 7.31 7.68
CA SER A 101 -17.38 7.43 6.56
C SER A 101 -18.80 7.08 7.01
N ARG A 102 -19.80 7.82 6.52
CA ARG A 102 -21.21 7.58 6.81
C ARG A 102 -22.07 7.89 5.58
N PRO A 103 -23.13 7.10 5.30
CA PRO A 103 -24.14 7.51 4.33
C PRO A 103 -24.74 8.86 4.72
N LEU A 104 -25.00 9.74 3.73
CA LEU A 104 -25.61 11.05 3.99
C LEU A 104 -27.10 10.93 4.33
N ASP A 105 -27.78 9.94 3.74
CA ASP A 105 -29.15 9.59 4.02
C ASP A 105 -29.25 8.06 4.13
N ALA A 106 -29.85 7.56 5.20
CA ALA A 106 -30.05 6.12 5.40
C ALA A 106 -31.19 5.56 4.53
N GLN A 107 -32.08 6.41 4.02
CA GLN A 107 -33.26 6.02 3.24
C GLN A 107 -33.04 6.10 1.73
N VAL A 108 -32.14 6.97 1.25
CA VAL A 108 -31.75 7.03 -0.16
C VAL A 108 -30.56 6.10 -0.38
N SER A 109 -30.85 4.89 -0.87
CA SER A 109 -29.91 3.83 -1.31
C SER A 109 -28.48 4.35 -1.56
N GLY A 110 -27.61 4.31 -0.53
CA GLY A 110 -26.13 4.30 -0.59
C GLY A 110 -25.38 5.20 -1.58
N GLN A 111 -26.06 6.16 -2.22
CA GLN A 111 -25.54 6.83 -3.41
C GLN A 111 -24.72 8.06 -3.06
N VAL A 112 -24.78 8.53 -1.80
CA VAL A 112 -23.94 9.61 -1.31
C VAL A 112 -23.38 9.25 0.06
N HIS A 113 -22.05 9.19 0.16
CA HIS A 113 -21.32 8.97 1.39
C HIS A 113 -20.54 10.22 1.75
N ARG A 114 -20.62 10.62 3.02
CA ARG A 114 -19.77 11.66 3.60
C ARG A 114 -18.57 10.99 4.25
N VAL A 115 -17.38 11.42 3.89
CA VAL A 115 -16.12 11.02 4.53
C VAL A 115 -15.55 12.22 5.25
N ASN A 116 -15.29 12.07 6.55
CA ASN A 116 -14.68 13.08 7.40
C ASN A 116 -13.39 12.53 8.01
N ALA A 117 -12.34 13.34 8.01
CA ALA A 117 -11.08 13.03 8.66
C ALA A 117 -10.49 14.27 9.33
N THR A 118 -9.67 14.05 10.35
CA THR A 118 -8.74 15.06 10.84
C THR A 118 -7.33 14.65 10.42
N LEU A 119 -6.64 15.53 9.72
CA LEU A 119 -5.27 15.33 9.24
C LEU A 119 -4.32 16.25 10.00
N SER A 120 -3.18 15.73 10.45
CA SER A 120 -2.10 16.51 11.04
C SER A 120 -0.95 16.62 10.04
N GLU A 121 -0.41 17.83 9.83
CA GLU A 121 0.70 18.04 8.89
C GLU A 121 1.99 17.39 9.42
N ALA A 122 2.51 16.39 8.68
CA ALA A 122 3.80 15.76 8.97
C ALA A 122 4.96 16.55 8.34
N GLY A 123 4.71 17.19 7.20
CA GLY A 123 5.70 18.04 6.53
C GLY A 123 5.46 18.15 5.03
N THR A 124 6.49 18.53 4.28
CA THR A 124 6.42 18.70 2.81
C THR A 124 7.63 18.05 2.16
N ARG A 125 7.64 17.92 0.83
CA ARG A 125 8.83 17.51 0.07
C ARG A 125 10.05 18.41 0.30
N ARG A 126 9.86 19.64 0.79
CA ARG A 126 10.94 20.58 1.09
C ARG A 126 11.51 20.42 2.49
N THR A 127 10.75 19.84 3.42
CA THR A 127 11.18 19.58 4.80
C THR A 127 11.54 18.13 5.04
N HIS A 128 10.93 17.18 4.32
CA HIS A 128 11.14 15.74 4.50
C HIS A 128 11.53 15.04 3.20
N LEU A 129 12.16 13.88 3.35
CA LEU A 129 12.38 12.86 2.32
C LEU A 129 11.57 11.61 2.68
N LYS A 130 11.27 10.78 1.68
CA LYS A 130 10.76 9.43 1.94
C LYS A 130 11.92 8.57 2.42
N ALA A 131 11.64 7.65 3.32
CA ALA A 131 12.61 6.75 3.91
C ALA A 131 12.07 5.32 3.84
N VAL A 132 12.92 4.39 3.42
CA VAL A 132 12.68 2.95 3.58
C VAL A 132 13.70 2.47 4.60
N THR A 133 13.25 2.25 5.83
CA THR A 133 14.08 1.67 6.89
C THR A 133 14.11 0.17 6.67
N MET A 134 15.28 -0.45 6.82
CA MET A 134 15.43 -1.90 6.74
C MET A 134 16.04 -2.44 8.02
N GLU A 135 15.73 -3.69 8.33
CA GLU A 135 16.34 -4.48 9.40
C GLU A 135 16.58 -5.88 8.88
N VAL A 136 17.75 -6.11 8.29
CA VAL A 136 18.06 -7.40 7.65
C VAL A 136 18.13 -8.50 8.70
N SER A 137 17.30 -9.53 8.53
CA SER A 137 17.31 -10.74 9.36
C SER A 137 17.32 -12.00 8.50
N ASP A 138 17.74 -13.11 9.12
CA ASP A 138 17.57 -14.43 8.52
C ASP A 138 16.07 -14.76 8.47
N ALA A 139 15.67 -15.43 7.39
CA ALA A 139 14.30 -15.91 7.14
C ALA A 139 14.27 -17.43 7.28
N ASN A 140 13.23 -17.97 7.93
CA ASN A 140 13.08 -19.42 8.10
C ASN A 140 12.46 -20.05 6.83
N ASN A 141 13.20 -19.97 5.72
CA ASN A 141 12.74 -20.34 4.39
C ASN A 141 13.31 -21.69 3.95
N ASP A 142 12.43 -22.65 3.66
CA ASP A 142 12.81 -23.98 3.16
C ASP A 142 12.94 -24.06 1.62
N HIS A 143 12.55 -23.01 0.89
CA HIS A 143 12.59 -22.97 -0.58
C HIS A 143 13.94 -22.53 -1.15
N GLY A 144 14.90 -22.15 -0.32
CA GLY A 144 16.23 -21.78 -0.78
C GLY A 144 17.16 -21.23 0.31
N ASN A 145 18.39 -20.94 -0.08
CA ASN A 145 19.45 -20.50 0.83
C ASN A 145 20.22 -19.26 0.35
N ASN A 146 19.63 -18.48 -0.56
CA ASN A 146 20.27 -17.28 -1.09
C ASN A 146 20.30 -16.18 -0.03
N LEU A 147 21.48 -15.70 0.35
CA LEU A 147 21.66 -14.64 1.34
C LEU A 147 21.57 -13.23 0.72
N THR A 148 20.72 -13.06 -0.29
CA THR A 148 20.52 -11.76 -0.95
C THR A 148 19.17 -11.21 -0.54
N SER A 149 19.17 -10.11 0.19
CA SER A 149 17.97 -9.30 0.41
C SER A 149 18.02 -8.01 -0.43
N GLU A 150 16.85 -7.57 -0.88
CA GLU A 150 16.70 -6.42 -1.76
C GLU A 150 15.62 -5.49 -1.21
N ILE A 151 15.79 -4.18 -1.42
CA ILE A 151 14.74 -3.19 -1.23
C ILE A 151 14.49 -2.44 -2.54
N ALA A 152 13.26 -1.97 -2.73
CA ALA A 152 12.89 -1.26 -3.95
C ALA A 152 12.29 0.11 -3.66
N ILE A 153 12.64 1.10 -4.47
CA ILE A 153 12.00 2.41 -4.49
C ILE A 153 11.50 2.73 -5.91
N PRO A 154 10.53 3.65 -6.09
CA PRO A 154 10.09 4.00 -7.44
C PRO A 154 11.25 4.63 -8.22
N SER A 155 11.47 4.22 -9.48
CA SER A 155 12.54 4.77 -10.33
C SER A 155 12.35 6.26 -10.66
N ALA A 156 11.15 6.79 -10.40
CA ALA A 156 10.86 8.22 -10.49
C ALA A 156 11.42 9.04 -9.29
N ALA A 157 12.09 8.39 -8.34
CA ALA A 157 12.83 9.05 -7.28
C ALA A 157 13.97 9.93 -7.83
N ASP A 158 14.21 11.06 -7.17
CA ASP A 158 15.30 11.97 -7.50
C ASP A 158 16.63 11.34 -7.08
N THR A 159 17.38 10.85 -8.07
CA THR A 159 18.68 10.18 -7.90
C THR A 159 19.72 11.05 -7.18
N SER A 160 19.60 12.38 -7.24
CA SER A 160 20.51 13.28 -6.52
C SER A 160 20.27 13.31 -5.01
N LEU A 161 19.08 12.89 -4.59
CA LEU A 161 18.64 12.83 -3.19
C LEU A 161 18.64 11.39 -2.64
N THR A 162 18.82 10.37 -3.48
CA THR A 162 18.80 8.97 -3.06
C THR A 162 20.12 8.56 -2.38
N ARG A 163 20.04 8.20 -1.09
CA ARG A 163 21.20 7.92 -0.23
C ARG A 163 20.88 6.87 0.81
N TRP A 164 21.88 6.12 1.24
CA TRP A 164 21.80 5.38 2.49
C TRP A 164 22.07 6.32 3.66
N LEU A 165 21.28 6.20 4.72
CA LEU A 165 21.43 6.87 5.99
C LEU A 165 21.66 5.79 7.06
N SER A 166 22.82 5.82 7.72
CA SER A 166 23.14 4.91 8.83
C SER A 166 22.65 5.46 10.17
N ASP A 167 22.65 4.61 11.20
CA ASP A 167 22.16 4.94 12.55
C ASP A 167 22.94 6.07 13.23
N ASP A 168 24.20 6.26 12.86
CA ASP A 168 25.06 7.37 13.31
C ASP A 168 24.76 8.70 12.59
N GLY A 169 23.84 8.69 11.61
CA GLY A 169 23.44 9.84 10.81
C GLY A 169 24.35 10.14 9.63
N MET A 170 25.32 9.27 9.32
CA MET A 170 26.15 9.40 8.12
C MET A 170 25.35 9.04 6.86
N THR A 171 25.66 9.71 5.75
CA THR A 171 25.05 9.38 4.46
C THR A 171 26.05 8.92 3.43
N THR A 172 25.68 7.90 2.67
CA THR A 172 26.46 7.40 1.53
C THR A 172 25.59 7.34 0.28
N VAL A 173 26.22 7.41 -0.89
CA VAL A 173 25.49 7.33 -2.16
C VAL A 173 24.92 5.92 -2.31
N ALA A 174 23.62 5.82 -2.58
CA ALA A 174 22.98 4.55 -2.90
C ALA A 174 22.89 4.41 -4.42
N THR A 175 23.38 3.29 -4.95
CA THR A 175 23.32 2.97 -6.38
C THR A 175 22.40 1.76 -6.58
N PRO A 176 21.41 1.84 -7.48
CA PRO A 176 20.56 0.70 -7.75
C PRO A 176 21.37 -0.40 -8.46
N THR A 177 21.13 -1.64 -8.07
CA THR A 177 21.69 -2.84 -8.72
C THR A 177 21.03 -3.08 -10.07
N THR A 178 19.72 -2.87 -10.15
CA THR A 178 18.92 -3.04 -11.36
C THR A 178 17.63 -2.23 -11.27
N THR A 179 16.92 -2.13 -12.38
CA THR A 179 15.57 -1.54 -12.46
C THR A 179 14.62 -2.59 -13.00
N ARG A 180 13.46 -2.76 -12.36
CA ARG A 180 12.41 -3.70 -12.79
C ARG A 180 11.18 -2.91 -13.21
N THR A 181 10.64 -3.18 -14.41
CA THR A 181 9.38 -2.57 -14.85
C THR A 181 8.20 -3.35 -14.30
N THR A 182 7.32 -2.69 -13.55
CA THR A 182 6.08 -3.28 -13.03
C THR A 182 4.87 -2.77 -13.81
N GLN A 183 3.71 -3.39 -13.63
CA GLN A 183 2.44 -2.88 -14.14
C GLN A 183 2.20 -1.40 -13.79
N PHE A 184 2.73 -0.92 -12.66
CA PHE A 184 2.43 0.41 -12.13
C PHE A 184 3.53 1.45 -12.37
N GLY A 185 4.60 1.05 -13.05
CA GLY A 185 5.80 1.86 -13.27
C GLY A 185 7.08 1.12 -12.88
N ALA A 186 8.24 1.70 -13.22
CA ALA A 186 9.53 1.11 -12.89
C ALA A 186 9.90 1.33 -11.41
N VAL A 187 10.59 0.34 -10.85
CA VAL A 187 11.20 0.40 -9.52
C VAL A 187 12.69 0.11 -9.61
N ASP A 188 13.49 0.87 -8.87
CA ASP A 188 14.92 0.69 -8.73
C ASP A 188 15.19 -0.21 -7.52
N ILE A 189 15.98 -1.26 -7.75
CA ILE A 189 16.30 -2.30 -6.78
C ILE A 189 17.68 -2.04 -6.19
N TYR A 190 17.77 -2.07 -4.87
CA TYR A 190 19.00 -1.86 -4.11
C TYR A 190 19.30 -3.13 -3.31
N ASN A 191 20.52 -3.65 -3.47
CA ASN A 191 20.99 -4.76 -2.65
C ASN A 191 21.32 -4.24 -1.24
N THR A 192 20.75 -4.84 -0.20
CA THR A 192 20.95 -4.42 1.19
C THR A 192 22.40 -4.60 1.66
N ALA A 193 23.15 -5.54 1.08
CA ALA A 193 24.57 -5.74 1.38
C ALA A 193 25.46 -4.57 0.92
N ALA A 194 24.95 -3.68 0.05
CA ALA A 194 25.62 -2.44 -0.33
C ALA A 194 25.36 -1.28 0.64
N ALA A 195 24.49 -1.46 1.63
CA ALA A 195 24.23 -0.46 2.65
C ALA A 195 25.33 -0.43 3.72
N PRO A 196 25.50 0.68 4.45
CA PRO A 196 26.50 0.79 5.52
C PRO A 196 26.31 -0.21 6.67
N THR A 197 25.07 -0.50 7.04
CA THR A 197 24.70 -1.40 8.15
C THR A 197 23.46 -2.21 7.79
N ALA A 198 23.20 -3.30 8.51
CA ALA A 198 21.98 -4.11 8.38
C ALA A 198 20.69 -3.37 8.75
N THR A 199 20.80 -2.23 9.46
CA THR A 199 19.71 -1.38 9.96
C THR A 199 19.58 -0.03 9.22
N SER A 200 20.28 0.13 8.09
CA SER A 200 20.32 1.42 7.40
C SER A 200 18.98 1.83 6.78
N THR A 201 18.81 3.12 6.54
CA THR A 201 17.61 3.68 5.90
C THR A 201 17.93 4.19 4.50
N LEU A 202 17.20 3.74 3.48
CA LEU A 202 17.27 4.32 2.13
C LEU A 202 16.37 5.56 2.04
N ILE A 203 16.98 6.74 2.01
CA ILE A 203 16.26 8.01 1.87
C ILE A 203 16.23 8.46 0.41
N TYR A 204 15.11 9.05 -0.03
CA TYR A 204 14.95 9.53 -1.41
C TYR A 204 13.89 10.64 -1.53
N GLY A 205 14.01 11.44 -2.59
CA GLY A 205 13.02 12.46 -2.93
C GLY A 205 12.04 11.93 -3.97
N LEU A 206 10.73 11.86 -3.67
CA LEU A 206 9.72 11.40 -4.63
C LEU A 206 8.69 12.50 -4.92
N PRO A 207 8.26 12.71 -6.17
CA PRO A 207 7.11 13.58 -6.47
C PRO A 207 5.81 13.04 -5.86
N TYR A 208 4.93 13.95 -5.42
CA TYR A 208 3.63 13.55 -4.86
C TYR A 208 2.79 12.75 -5.85
N THR A 209 2.90 13.07 -7.14
CA THR A 209 2.22 12.35 -8.23
C THR A 209 2.67 10.91 -8.39
N GLU A 210 3.88 10.57 -7.94
CA GLU A 210 4.48 9.24 -8.06
C GLU A 210 4.30 8.40 -6.81
N THR A 211 3.91 9.02 -5.68
CA THR A 211 3.69 8.31 -4.43
C THR A 211 2.49 7.37 -4.54
N GLY A 212 2.65 6.12 -4.10
CA GLY A 212 1.55 5.14 -4.13
C GLY A 212 1.43 4.32 -5.42
N LYS A 213 2.11 4.73 -6.50
CA LYS A 213 1.95 4.06 -7.80
C LYS A 213 2.49 2.63 -7.74
N THR A 214 3.76 2.47 -7.38
CA THR A 214 4.45 1.16 -7.34
C THR A 214 4.34 0.48 -5.98
N ASP A 215 3.35 0.83 -5.17
CA ASP A 215 3.18 0.28 -3.82
C ASP A 215 2.56 -1.11 -3.89
N CYS A 216 2.85 -1.96 -2.91
CA CYS A 216 2.22 -3.26 -2.75
C CYS A 216 0.72 -3.12 -2.51
N ARG A 217 -0.03 -4.15 -2.89
CA ARG A 217 -1.46 -4.02 -3.08
C ARG A 217 -2.25 -5.23 -2.62
N VAL A 218 -3.28 -4.97 -1.81
CA VAL A 218 -4.34 -5.95 -1.51
C VAL A 218 -5.67 -5.46 -2.07
N TRP A 219 -6.43 -6.40 -2.64
CA TRP A 219 -7.76 -6.18 -3.16
C TRP A 219 -8.73 -7.26 -2.71
N ASP A 220 -9.98 -6.85 -2.49
CA ASP A 220 -11.14 -7.75 -2.52
C ASP A 220 -11.73 -7.69 -3.94
N ASP A 221 -11.70 -8.81 -4.64
CA ASP A 221 -12.19 -8.90 -6.03
C ASP A 221 -13.72 -8.85 -6.13
N ARG A 222 -14.42 -9.12 -5.01
CA ARG A 222 -15.88 -9.16 -4.87
C ARG A 222 -16.61 -10.04 -5.89
N GLY A 223 -15.94 -11.03 -6.47
CA GLY A 223 -16.47 -11.90 -7.51
C GLY A 223 -16.73 -11.21 -8.86
N VAL A 224 -16.06 -10.09 -9.14
CA VAL A 224 -16.19 -9.34 -10.41
C VAL A 224 -14.84 -9.13 -11.09
N SER A 225 -14.86 -8.77 -12.38
CA SER A 225 -13.65 -8.39 -13.10
C SER A 225 -13.03 -7.10 -12.53
N LYS A 226 -11.70 -6.98 -12.59
CA LYS A 226 -10.97 -5.81 -12.06
C LYS A 226 -11.48 -4.49 -12.63
N LEU A 227 -11.77 -4.46 -13.93
CA LEU A 227 -12.30 -3.31 -14.65
C LEU A 227 -13.73 -3.58 -15.13
N ASP A 228 -14.52 -2.53 -15.26
CA ASP A 228 -15.80 -2.56 -15.97
C ASP A 228 -15.65 -2.20 -17.45
N ALA A 229 -16.77 -2.17 -18.19
CA ALA A 229 -16.78 -1.80 -19.60
C ALA A 229 -16.31 -0.36 -19.90
N ASN A 230 -16.13 0.47 -18.87
CA ASN A 230 -15.67 1.86 -18.96
C ASN A 230 -14.29 2.03 -18.30
N ASP A 231 -13.53 0.94 -18.15
CA ASP A 231 -12.20 0.89 -17.52
C ASP A 231 -12.13 1.40 -16.08
N ASN A 232 -13.25 1.44 -15.37
CA ASN A 232 -13.25 1.81 -13.96
C ASN A 232 -12.95 0.59 -13.10
N VAL A 233 -12.04 0.75 -12.15
CA VAL A 233 -11.74 -0.27 -11.15
C VAL A 233 -13.00 -0.64 -10.36
N GLN A 234 -13.31 -1.94 -10.30
CA GLN A 234 -14.44 -2.50 -9.58
C GLN A 234 -14.03 -3.13 -8.25
N TRP A 235 -12.84 -3.72 -8.22
CA TRP A 235 -12.24 -4.31 -7.03
C TRP A 235 -12.11 -3.27 -5.92
N GLN A 236 -12.32 -3.72 -4.69
CA GLN A 236 -12.17 -2.85 -3.53
C GLN A 236 -10.72 -2.89 -3.05
N ARG A 237 -10.15 -1.70 -2.89
CA ARG A 237 -8.82 -1.55 -2.32
C ARG A 237 -8.89 -1.77 -0.81
N VAL A 238 -8.04 -2.66 -0.29
CA VAL A 238 -7.98 -3.00 1.13
C VAL A 238 -6.78 -2.32 1.79
N PHE A 239 -6.99 -1.72 2.97
CA PHE A 239 -5.94 -1.08 3.78
C PHE A 239 -5.93 -1.52 5.25
N ALA A 240 -6.84 -2.41 5.64
CA ALA A 240 -6.94 -2.96 6.98
C ALA A 240 -6.86 -4.49 6.93
N THR A 241 -6.09 -5.07 7.86
CA THR A 241 -5.93 -6.52 8.01
C THR A 241 -7.24 -7.20 8.40
N ALA A 242 -8.05 -6.54 9.24
CA ALA A 242 -9.38 -7.01 9.67
C ALA A 242 -10.50 -6.79 8.63
N HIS A 243 -10.16 -6.66 7.34
CA HIS A 243 -11.16 -6.49 6.28
C HIS A 243 -11.96 -7.79 6.07
N GLU A 244 -13.28 -7.68 6.03
CA GLU A 244 -14.16 -8.82 5.76
C GLU A 244 -14.33 -9.01 4.24
N PHE A 245 -13.60 -9.98 3.68
CA PHE A 245 -13.58 -10.24 2.25
C PHE A 245 -14.91 -10.80 1.74
N VAL A 246 -15.46 -10.17 0.70
CA VAL A 246 -16.64 -10.69 0.00
C VAL A 246 -16.23 -11.68 -1.08
N GLY A 247 -15.24 -11.32 -1.88
CA GLY A 247 -14.67 -12.17 -2.92
C GLY A 247 -13.31 -12.73 -2.52
N ARG A 248 -12.45 -12.94 -3.53
CA ARG A 248 -11.10 -13.48 -3.39
C ARG A 248 -10.13 -12.41 -2.89
N ILE A 249 -9.14 -12.85 -2.14
CA ILE A 249 -8.03 -12.03 -1.66
C ILE A 249 -6.98 -11.96 -2.76
N VAL A 250 -6.70 -10.76 -3.27
CA VAL A 250 -5.69 -10.56 -4.30
C VAL A 250 -4.56 -9.71 -3.76
N VAL A 251 -3.35 -10.27 -3.70
CA VAL A 251 -2.12 -9.59 -3.28
C VAL A 251 -1.22 -9.39 -4.49
N GLU A 252 -0.82 -8.16 -4.81
CA GLU A 252 0.05 -7.84 -5.95
C GLU A 252 1.10 -6.76 -5.63
N ASN A 253 2.26 -6.82 -6.26
CA ASN A 253 3.28 -5.75 -6.21
C ASN A 253 3.54 -5.14 -7.60
N GLY A 254 2.78 -5.57 -8.61
CA GLY A 254 2.93 -5.17 -10.01
C GLY A 254 3.90 -6.03 -10.82
N LEU A 255 4.61 -6.99 -10.20
CA LEU A 255 5.41 -8.03 -10.86
C LEU A 255 4.84 -9.43 -10.61
N VAL A 256 4.39 -9.67 -9.38
CA VAL A 256 3.71 -10.90 -8.95
C VAL A 256 2.33 -10.53 -8.45
N ARG A 257 1.36 -11.38 -8.74
CA ARG A 257 0.04 -11.36 -8.14
C ARG A 257 -0.31 -12.77 -7.66
N LEU A 258 -0.76 -12.86 -6.42
CA LEU A 258 -1.43 -14.04 -5.88
C LEU A 258 -2.92 -13.76 -5.76
N THR A 259 -3.74 -14.72 -6.17
CA THR A 259 -5.17 -14.71 -5.90
C THR A 259 -5.52 -15.95 -5.08
N MET A 260 -6.07 -15.70 -3.90
CA MET A 260 -6.37 -16.68 -2.86
C MET A 260 -7.86 -16.72 -2.57
N ASP A 261 -8.39 -17.92 -2.40
CA ASP A 261 -9.77 -18.19 -1.99
C ASP A 261 -9.74 -19.36 -1.01
N ASP A 262 -9.93 -19.04 0.27
CA ASP A 262 -10.04 -19.98 1.38
C ASP A 262 -11.31 -20.85 1.28
N ARG A 263 -12.42 -20.28 0.80
CA ARG A 263 -13.72 -20.96 0.67
C ARG A 263 -13.72 -22.02 -0.42
N THR A 264 -13.05 -21.75 -1.53
CA THR A 264 -12.89 -22.74 -2.63
C THR A 264 -11.56 -23.46 -2.60
N GLN A 265 -10.71 -23.17 -1.60
CA GLN A 265 -9.39 -23.75 -1.40
C GLN A 265 -8.47 -23.62 -2.62
N THR A 266 -8.45 -22.43 -3.22
CA THR A 266 -7.64 -22.16 -4.42
C THR A 266 -6.56 -21.13 -4.16
N LEU A 267 -5.37 -21.43 -4.66
CA LEU A 267 -4.25 -20.50 -4.80
C LEU A 267 -3.89 -20.42 -6.29
N THR A 268 -3.79 -19.22 -6.81
CA THR A 268 -3.33 -18.98 -8.19
C THR A 268 -2.32 -17.85 -8.20
N ALA A 269 -1.38 -17.92 -9.15
CA ALA A 269 -0.32 -16.95 -9.27
C ALA A 269 -0.19 -16.45 -10.71
N GLU A 270 0.14 -15.17 -10.84
CA GLU A 270 0.40 -14.52 -12.11
C GLU A 270 1.68 -13.69 -12.01
N THR A 271 2.41 -13.59 -13.11
CA THR A 271 3.55 -12.66 -13.27
C THR A 271 3.26 -11.64 -14.35
N TRP A 272 3.82 -10.44 -14.18
CA TRP A 272 3.70 -9.36 -15.14
C TRP A 272 4.69 -9.55 -16.29
N ASP A 273 4.16 -9.60 -17.51
CA ASP A 273 4.93 -9.51 -18.74
C ASP A 273 4.95 -8.05 -19.22
N ASP A 274 6.05 -7.36 -19.00
CA ASP A 274 6.22 -5.97 -19.41
C ASP A 274 6.24 -5.77 -20.93
N VAL A 275 6.70 -6.79 -21.68
CA VAL A 275 6.78 -6.71 -23.15
C VAL A 275 5.38 -6.70 -23.75
N ASN A 276 4.52 -7.59 -23.26
CA ASN A 276 3.15 -7.71 -23.75
C ASN A 276 2.13 -6.86 -22.96
N GLN A 277 2.56 -6.26 -21.85
CA GLN A 277 1.72 -5.52 -20.91
C GLN A 277 0.53 -6.33 -20.41
N THR A 278 0.77 -7.60 -20.09
CA THR A 278 -0.25 -8.55 -19.67
C THR A 278 0.19 -9.35 -18.45
N TRP A 279 -0.77 -9.78 -17.65
CA TRP A 279 -0.55 -10.79 -16.63
C TRP A 279 -0.54 -12.17 -17.29
N SER A 280 0.44 -12.98 -16.93
CA SER A 280 0.58 -14.37 -17.38
C SER A 280 0.46 -15.30 -16.18
N ASN A 281 -0.37 -16.33 -16.31
CA ASN A 281 -0.51 -17.34 -15.26
C ASN A 281 0.82 -18.08 -15.04
N VAL A 282 1.18 -18.28 -13.78
CA VAL A 282 2.24 -19.20 -13.37
C VAL A 282 1.58 -20.48 -12.89
N SER A 283 1.96 -21.61 -13.51
CA SER A 283 1.55 -22.91 -13.02
C SER A 283 2.25 -23.20 -11.70
N LEU A 284 1.46 -23.36 -10.64
CA LEU A 284 1.96 -23.90 -9.36
C LEU A 284 2.38 -25.37 -9.54
N GLY A 285 3.13 -25.88 -8.57
CA GLY A 285 3.56 -27.28 -8.59
C GLY A 285 2.39 -28.24 -8.39
N THR A 286 2.59 -29.49 -8.81
CA THR A 286 1.61 -30.55 -8.56
C THR A 286 1.71 -31.00 -7.12
N SER A 287 0.63 -30.85 -6.37
CA SER A 287 0.58 -31.22 -4.95
C SER A 287 -0.84 -31.58 -4.52
N ASP A 288 -0.92 -32.37 -3.45
CA ASP A 288 -2.18 -32.70 -2.78
C ASP A 288 -2.52 -31.69 -1.66
N TRP A 289 -1.61 -30.75 -1.36
CA TRP A 289 -1.84 -29.69 -0.39
C TRP A 289 -2.75 -28.60 -0.95
N VAL A 290 -3.69 -28.12 -0.15
CA VAL A 290 -4.62 -27.04 -0.52
C VAL A 290 -4.60 -25.91 0.50
N LEU A 291 -4.82 -24.69 0.03
CA LEU A 291 -4.95 -23.51 0.89
C LEU A 291 -6.31 -23.56 1.60
N VAL A 292 -6.34 -23.43 2.93
CA VAL A 292 -7.59 -23.50 3.70
C VAL A 292 -7.91 -22.23 4.48
N ASP A 293 -6.91 -21.40 4.78
CA ASP A 293 -7.12 -20.13 5.47
C ASP A 293 -6.08 -19.07 5.08
N VAL A 294 -6.46 -17.80 5.20
CA VAL A 294 -5.60 -16.64 4.87
C VAL A 294 -5.84 -15.53 5.88
N ASP A 295 -4.84 -15.26 6.72
CA ASP A 295 -4.86 -14.19 7.70
C ASP A 295 -3.90 -13.08 7.30
N LEU A 296 -4.41 -11.88 7.00
CA LEU A 296 -3.54 -10.73 6.71
C LEU A 296 -2.92 -10.20 8.00
N VAL A 297 -1.59 -10.10 8.03
CA VAL A 297 -0.83 -9.68 9.23
C VAL A 297 -0.35 -8.24 9.11
N HIS A 298 0.13 -7.83 7.93
CA HIS A 298 0.65 -6.49 7.69
C HIS A 298 0.33 -6.00 6.28
N LEU A 299 -0.16 -4.76 6.15
CA LEU A 299 -0.57 -4.14 4.88
C LEU A 299 0.16 -2.81 4.64
N GLY A 300 1.41 -2.87 4.21
CA GLY A 300 2.25 -1.71 3.97
C GLY A 300 2.35 -1.28 2.49
N PRO A 301 2.82 -0.05 2.24
CA PRO A 301 3.25 0.42 0.92
C PRO A 301 4.38 -0.41 0.29
N VAL A 302 5.28 -0.93 1.11
CA VAL A 302 6.53 -1.59 0.69
C VAL A 302 6.43 -3.11 0.76
N ALA A 303 5.62 -3.64 1.66
CA ALA A 303 5.41 -5.08 1.82
C ALA A 303 3.97 -5.37 2.22
N VAL A 304 3.49 -6.55 1.83
CA VAL A 304 2.25 -7.16 2.33
C VAL A 304 2.63 -8.50 2.92
N GLU A 305 2.10 -8.79 4.11
CA GLU A 305 2.32 -10.04 4.82
C GLU A 305 1.00 -10.71 5.19
N ALA A 306 0.97 -12.03 5.10
CA ALA A 306 -0.16 -12.86 5.47
C ALA A 306 0.34 -14.18 6.03
N GLN A 307 -0.38 -14.77 6.98
CA GLN A 307 -0.22 -16.17 7.35
C GLN A 307 -1.20 -17.01 6.55
N LEU A 308 -0.68 -18.06 5.90
CA LEU A 308 -1.44 -18.98 5.07
C LEU A 308 -1.48 -20.34 5.76
N LEU A 309 -2.67 -20.93 5.88
CA LEU A 309 -2.81 -22.30 6.38
C LEU A 309 -3.07 -23.24 5.22
N PHE A 310 -2.31 -24.34 5.15
CA PHE A 310 -2.51 -25.40 4.17
C PHE A 310 -2.89 -26.71 4.85
N GLU A 311 -3.63 -27.54 4.13
CA GLU A 311 -4.05 -28.87 4.59
C GLU A 311 -3.82 -29.94 3.51
N ASP A 312 -3.40 -31.14 3.92
CA ASP A 312 -3.26 -32.32 3.06
C ASP A 312 -4.51 -33.24 3.11
N PRO A 313 -4.66 -34.24 2.21
CA PRO A 313 -5.84 -35.11 2.20
C PRO A 313 -6.00 -36.02 3.42
N THR A 314 -4.97 -36.11 4.26
CA THR A 314 -4.98 -36.88 5.52
C THR A 314 -5.39 -36.03 6.72
N GLY A 315 -5.59 -34.71 6.52
CA GLY A 315 -5.90 -33.73 7.55
C GLY A 315 -4.67 -33.15 8.27
N GLY A 316 -3.46 -33.38 7.73
CA GLY A 316 -2.26 -32.72 8.20
C GLY A 316 -2.27 -31.25 7.80
N GLN A 317 -1.97 -30.36 8.74
CA GLN A 317 -1.95 -28.91 8.51
C GLN A 317 -0.54 -28.35 8.65
N HIS A 318 -0.23 -27.31 7.88
CA HIS A 318 1.04 -26.58 7.97
C HIS A 318 0.83 -25.11 7.62
N ALA A 319 1.30 -24.21 8.48
CA ALA A 319 1.23 -22.77 8.24
C ALA A 319 2.49 -22.24 7.53
N GLN A 320 2.31 -21.22 6.69
CA GLN A 320 3.39 -20.49 6.01
C GLN A 320 3.14 -18.99 6.14
N ASP A 321 4.12 -18.24 6.63
CA ASP A 321 4.12 -16.80 6.57
C ASP A 321 4.56 -16.35 5.17
N MET A 322 3.70 -15.61 4.50
CA MET A 322 3.89 -15.07 3.16
C MET A 322 4.28 -13.60 3.25
N ARG A 323 5.38 -13.20 2.61
CA ARG A 323 5.79 -11.80 2.45
C ARG A 323 5.97 -11.46 0.97
N LEU A 324 5.19 -10.50 0.46
CA LEU A 324 5.37 -9.93 -0.88
C LEU A 324 5.83 -8.47 -0.79
N THR A 325 7.09 -8.24 -1.14
CA THR A 325 7.73 -6.91 -1.10
C THR A 325 7.69 -6.21 -2.45
N ARG A 326 7.81 -4.89 -2.44
CA ARG A 326 7.85 -4.06 -3.64
C ARG A 326 9.04 -4.48 -4.50
N GLY A 327 8.79 -4.65 -5.80
CA GLY A 327 9.84 -4.98 -6.75
C GLY A 327 10.36 -6.42 -6.68
N SER A 328 9.88 -7.26 -5.75
CA SER A 328 10.20 -8.69 -5.75
C SER A 328 9.54 -9.40 -6.93
N THR A 329 10.25 -10.36 -7.50
CA THR A 329 9.75 -11.23 -8.59
C THR A 329 9.21 -12.56 -8.09
N ALA A 330 9.29 -12.81 -6.78
CA ALA A 330 8.83 -14.01 -6.12
C ALA A 330 8.33 -13.67 -4.70
N VAL A 331 7.61 -14.59 -4.08
CA VAL A 331 7.02 -14.44 -2.75
C VAL A 331 7.92 -15.12 -1.74
N LEU A 332 8.29 -14.44 -0.67
CA LEU A 332 9.03 -15.09 0.41
C LEU A 332 8.04 -15.87 1.28
N PHE A 333 8.26 -17.18 1.42
CA PHE A 333 7.51 -18.04 2.33
C PHE A 333 8.44 -18.46 3.46
N GLU A 334 7.95 -18.36 4.69
CA GLU A 334 8.69 -18.67 5.90
C GLU A 334 7.86 -19.57 6.80
N ASN A 335 8.51 -20.54 7.46
CA ASN A 335 7.86 -21.27 8.54
C ASN A 335 7.70 -20.32 9.74
N PRO A 336 6.45 -20.10 10.21
CA PRO A 336 6.22 -19.24 11.35
C PRO A 336 6.86 -19.86 12.61
N MET A 337 7.14 -19.04 13.62
CA MET A 337 7.85 -19.48 14.83
C MET A 337 7.16 -20.63 15.60
N ASN A 338 5.84 -20.81 15.41
CA ASN A 338 5.07 -21.90 16.00
C ASN A 338 5.13 -23.21 15.20
N GLU A 339 5.62 -23.20 13.96
CA GLU A 339 5.86 -24.39 13.15
C GLU A 339 7.32 -24.84 13.36
N THR A 340 7.49 -25.96 14.07
CA THR A 340 8.82 -26.50 14.38
C THR A 340 9.35 -27.47 13.35
N ASP A 341 8.44 -28.03 12.54
CA ASP A 341 8.78 -28.98 11.49
C ASP A 341 9.09 -28.23 10.19
N ALA A 342 9.96 -28.80 9.38
CA ALA A 342 10.22 -28.27 8.04
C ALA A 342 8.98 -28.37 7.17
N THR A 343 8.85 -27.47 6.21
CA THR A 343 7.76 -27.43 5.23
C THR A 343 7.65 -28.80 4.56
N PRO A 344 6.47 -29.45 4.57
CA PRO A 344 6.29 -30.74 3.93
C PRO A 344 6.64 -30.69 2.43
N VAL A 345 7.29 -31.73 1.92
CA VAL A 345 7.78 -31.76 0.52
C VAL A 345 6.68 -31.43 -0.50
N GLY A 346 5.47 -31.97 -0.33
CA GLY A 346 4.36 -31.64 -1.22
C GLY A 346 3.96 -30.17 -1.19
N LEU A 347 4.03 -29.51 -0.02
CA LEU A 347 3.77 -28.08 0.09
C LEU A 347 4.92 -27.26 -0.50
N GLN A 348 6.17 -27.72 -0.32
CA GLN A 348 7.32 -27.12 -0.99
C GLN A 348 7.16 -27.14 -2.51
N ASP A 349 6.83 -28.31 -3.07
CA ASP A 349 6.61 -28.53 -4.50
C ASP A 349 5.50 -27.61 -5.02
N LEU A 350 4.39 -27.45 -4.29
CA LEU A 350 3.28 -26.58 -4.65
C LEU A 350 3.73 -25.12 -4.87
N LEU A 351 4.49 -24.59 -3.91
CA LEU A 351 4.84 -23.17 -3.84
C LEU A 351 6.14 -22.82 -4.58
N GLU A 352 7.03 -23.78 -4.83
CA GLU A 352 8.33 -23.59 -5.47
C GLU A 352 8.29 -22.67 -6.72
N PRO A 353 7.33 -22.77 -7.66
CA PRO A 353 7.31 -21.94 -8.86
C PRO A 353 7.17 -20.44 -8.61
N VAL A 354 6.72 -20.05 -7.42
CA VAL A 354 6.47 -18.65 -7.03
C VAL A 354 7.25 -18.26 -5.78
N ALA A 355 7.92 -19.20 -5.13
CA ALA A 355 8.69 -18.98 -3.92
C ALA A 355 10.03 -18.29 -4.21
N SER A 356 10.38 -17.33 -3.35
CA SER A 356 11.70 -16.75 -3.30
C SER A 356 12.66 -17.76 -2.71
N THR A 357 13.86 -17.86 -3.28
CA THR A 357 14.94 -18.68 -2.74
C THR A 357 15.77 -17.95 -1.68
N SER A 358 15.35 -16.74 -1.26
CA SER A 358 16.08 -15.91 -0.29
C SER A 358 15.93 -16.44 1.12
N ALA A 359 17.05 -16.66 1.81
CA ALA A 359 17.09 -16.95 3.25
C ALA A 359 17.26 -15.68 4.10
N GLN A 360 17.05 -14.50 3.51
CA GLN A 360 17.06 -13.22 4.23
C GLN A 360 15.88 -12.34 3.82
N SER A 361 15.34 -11.62 4.79
CA SER A 361 14.36 -10.55 4.62
C SER A 361 14.98 -9.20 4.96
N ALA A 362 14.59 -8.15 4.25
CA ALA A 362 15.00 -6.78 4.57
C ALA A 362 14.13 -6.14 5.66
N ASN A 363 12.99 -6.75 6.01
CA ASN A 363 11.99 -6.25 6.96
C ASN A 363 11.72 -4.75 6.80
N GLU A 364 11.53 -4.34 5.55
CA GLU A 364 11.51 -2.94 5.19
C GLU A 364 10.17 -2.26 5.53
N SER A 365 10.25 -1.01 5.98
CA SER A 365 9.10 -0.18 6.33
C SER A 365 9.24 1.23 5.74
N LEU A 366 8.12 1.87 5.39
CA LEU A 366 8.11 3.19 4.75
C LEU A 366 7.79 4.28 5.76
N ASP A 367 8.61 5.33 5.79
CA ASP A 367 8.39 6.51 6.62
C ASP A 367 8.89 7.82 5.96
N LEU A 368 9.00 8.88 6.77
CA LEU A 368 9.59 10.17 6.42
C LEU A 368 10.77 10.50 7.32
N VAL A 369 11.80 11.12 6.73
CA VAL A 369 12.95 11.66 7.47
C VAL A 369 13.08 13.16 7.24
N ASP A 370 13.27 13.94 8.31
CA ASP A 370 13.53 15.39 8.22
C ASP A 370 14.85 15.64 7.48
N ARG A 371 14.82 16.48 6.46
CA ARG A 371 16.01 16.90 5.71
C ARG A 371 17.06 17.57 6.59
N LYS A 372 16.70 18.11 7.76
CA LYS A 372 17.67 18.66 8.73
C LYS A 372 18.59 17.58 9.29
N VAL A 373 18.13 16.33 9.43
CA VAL A 373 18.97 15.21 9.87
C VAL A 373 20.05 14.90 8.83
N VAL A 374 19.69 15.04 7.55
CA VAL A 374 20.50 14.68 6.38
C VAL A 374 21.53 15.75 5.99
N ARG A 375 21.30 17.02 6.33
CA ARG A 375 22.12 18.18 5.90
C ARG A 375 23.32 18.50 6.80
N LYS A 376 23.73 17.58 7.68
CA LYS A 376 24.84 17.83 8.62
C LYS A 376 26.15 18.12 7.92
#